data_AF-A0A1G1R3I4-F1
#
_entry.id   AF-A0A1G1R3I4-F1
#
_cell.length_a   1.000
_cell.length_b   1.000
_cell.length_c   1.000
_cell.angle_alpha   90.00
_cell.angle_beta   90.00
_cell.angle_gamma   90.00
#
_symmetry.space_group_name_H-M   'P 1'
#
loop_
_entity.id
_entity.type
_entity.pdbx_description
1 polymer ?
#
loop_
_entity_poly.entity_id
_entity_poly.type
_entity_poly.pdbx_seq_one_letter_code
_entity_poly.pdbx_strand_id
1 'polypeptide(L)'
;MRIVVTENEIKTYKPGGNGLASNSQSHKPDGNSAASSSQSYKYPDDFINKIICGDCLELIKSIPDKKIDCVITDPPYGLNKNGIKNDKDLSFFYNVLPDCYRVLKDDSYFKLFGISSG
;
A
#
# COMPACT_ATOMS: atom_id res chain seq x y z
N MET A 1 -2.99 6.13 -5.40
CA MET A 1 -3.27 4.73 -5.01
C MET A 1 -2.88 4.58 -3.55
N ARG A 2 -3.80 4.11 -2.70
CA ARG A 2 -3.46 3.62 -1.36
C ARG A 2 -3.50 2.10 -1.45
N ILE A 3 -2.35 1.46 -1.26
CA ILE A 3 -2.27 0.00 -1.15
C ILE A 3 -2.24 -0.29 0.34
N VAL A 4 -3.29 -0.93 0.85
CA VAL A 4 -3.23 -1.53 2.18
C VAL A 4 -2.78 -2.96 1.99
N VAL A 5 -1.57 -3.24 2.43
CA VAL A 5 -0.94 -4.55 2.43
C VAL A 5 -1.10 -5.09 3.84
N THR A 6 -1.86 -6.17 4.00
CA THR A 6 -1.98 -6.83 5.30
C THR A 6 -1.29 -8.17 5.25
N GLU A 7 -0.35 -8.38 6.17
CA GLU A 7 0.05 -9.72 6.57
C GLU A 7 -0.87 -10.18 7.68
N ASN A 8 -1.47 -11.35 7.49
CA ASN A 8 -2.20 -12.01 8.54
C ASN A 8 -1.15 -12.71 9.41
N GLU A 9 -0.52 -11.99 10.35
CA GLU A 9 -0.03 -12.68 11.53
C GLU A 9 -1.26 -13.18 12.28
N ILE A 10 -1.71 -14.43 12.00
CA ILE A 10 -2.60 -15.14 12.92
C ILE A 10 -1.78 -15.50 14.16
N LYS A 11 -1.44 -14.49 14.95
CA LYS A 11 -1.18 -14.67 16.37
C LYS A 11 -2.54 -15.05 16.95
N THR A 12 -2.65 -16.28 17.44
CA THR A 12 -3.85 -16.75 18.15
C THR A 12 -4.23 -15.67 19.15
N TYR A 13 -5.36 -15.00 18.94
CA TYR A 13 -5.82 -13.93 19.81
C TYR A 13 -5.96 -14.49 21.22
N LYS A 14 -5.08 -14.07 22.13
CA LYS A 14 -5.24 -14.29 23.57
C LYS A 14 -5.81 -13.02 24.17
N PRO A 15 -7.05 -13.02 24.71
CA PRO A 15 -7.57 -11.84 25.37
C PRO A 15 -6.83 -11.63 26.70
N GLY A 16 -6.23 -10.44 26.87
CA GLY A 16 -5.87 -9.89 28.18
C GLY A 16 -4.39 -9.50 28.34
N GLY A 17 -4.14 -8.19 28.42
CA GLY A 17 -2.87 -7.62 28.90
C GLY A 17 -2.77 -6.13 28.56
N ASN A 18 -3.08 -5.26 29.52
CA ASN A 18 -3.08 -3.80 29.40
C ASN A 18 -1.79 -3.25 28.77
N GLY A 19 -1.91 -2.42 27.74
CA GLY A 19 -0.81 -1.70 27.13
C GLY A 19 -1.21 -0.27 26.75
N LEU A 20 -0.93 0.67 27.65
CA LEU A 20 -0.81 2.10 27.33
C LEU A 20 0.34 2.29 26.33
N ALA A 21 0.07 2.96 25.21
CA ALA A 21 1.00 3.91 24.60
C ALA A 21 0.27 4.73 23.54
N SER A 22 -0.23 5.89 23.97
CA SER A 22 -0.55 7.01 23.08
C SER A 22 0.74 7.53 22.44
N ASN A 23 0.77 7.66 21.11
CA ASN A 23 1.45 8.79 20.51
C ASN A 23 0.81 9.13 19.15
N SER A 24 -0.17 10.02 19.21
CA SER A 24 -0.66 10.78 18.07
C SER A 24 0.33 11.91 17.78
N GLN A 25 1.13 11.78 16.73
CA GLN A 25 1.75 12.92 16.09
C GLN A 25 1.28 13.00 14.64
N SER A 26 0.33 13.90 14.42
CA SER A 26 0.02 14.50 13.14
C SER A 26 1.23 15.32 12.67
N HIS A 27 1.86 14.95 11.56
CA HIS A 27 2.86 15.78 10.90
C HIS A 27 2.24 16.39 9.63
N LYS A 28 2.22 17.73 9.57
CA LYS A 28 1.86 18.51 8.37
C LYS A 28 2.97 18.36 7.31
N PRO A 29 2.65 18.56 6.01
CA PRO A 29 3.67 18.55 4.96
C PRO A 29 4.24 19.95 4.78
N ASP A 30 5.55 20.09 4.96
CA ASP A 30 6.30 21.25 4.46
C ASP A 30 6.93 20.88 3.11
N GLY A 31 6.85 21.82 2.16
CA GLY A 31 7.18 21.61 0.77
C GLY A 31 8.68 21.71 0.42
N ASN A 32 8.94 21.20 -0.79
CA ASN A 32 10.03 21.43 -1.74
C ASN A 32 11.30 20.56 -1.75
N SER A 33 11.55 20.10 -2.98
CA SER A 33 12.82 19.85 -3.66
C SER A 33 13.33 18.41 -3.73
N ALA A 34 13.48 17.98 -4.98
CA ALA A 34 14.02 16.71 -5.42
C ALA A 34 15.45 16.50 -4.90
N ALA A 35 15.58 15.57 -3.96
CA ALA A 35 16.78 14.79 -3.75
C ALA A 35 16.30 13.34 -3.53
N SER A 36 16.41 12.52 -4.57
CA SER A 36 16.18 11.09 -4.50
C SER A 36 17.33 10.44 -3.73
N SER A 37 17.37 10.65 -2.42
CA SER A 37 18.06 9.71 -1.54
C SER A 37 17.29 8.40 -1.61
N SER A 38 17.90 7.35 -2.17
CA SER A 38 17.32 6.02 -2.27
C SER A 38 17.07 5.46 -0.86
N GLN A 39 15.94 5.82 -0.27
CA GLN A 39 15.50 5.28 1.00
C GLN A 39 15.15 3.80 0.75
N SER A 40 16.05 2.90 1.12
CA SER A 40 15.81 1.46 1.01
C SER A 40 14.96 1.00 2.19
N TYR A 41 13.75 0.50 1.90
CA TYR A 41 12.84 -0.06 2.89
C TYR A 41 13.20 -1.51 3.18
N LYS A 42 13.30 -1.88 4.46
CA LYS A 42 13.59 -3.25 4.90
C LYS A 42 12.31 -3.96 5.31
N TYR A 43 11.98 -4.98 4.55
CA TYR A 43 10.89 -5.88 4.89
C TYR A 43 11.33 -6.90 5.99
N PRO A 44 10.49 -7.20 7.00
CA PRO A 44 9.15 -6.68 7.25
C PRO A 44 9.10 -5.42 8.14
N ASP A 45 10.19 -5.09 8.85
CA ASP A 45 10.22 -4.12 9.95
C ASP A 45 9.74 -2.70 9.57
N ASP A 46 9.97 -2.29 8.33
CA ASP A 46 9.56 -0.98 7.84
C ASP A 46 8.10 -0.93 7.34
N PHE A 47 7.43 -2.09 7.23
CA PHE A 47 6.09 -2.21 6.63
C PHE A 47 5.00 -2.56 7.65
N ILE A 48 5.28 -3.44 8.60
CA ILE A 48 4.26 -3.95 9.53
C ILE A 48 3.71 -2.83 10.41
N ASN A 49 2.38 -2.69 10.43
CA ASN A 49 1.63 -1.69 11.20
C ASN A 49 2.03 -0.23 10.89
N LYS A 50 2.58 0.05 9.70
CA LYS A 50 2.96 1.40 9.28
C LYS A 50 2.15 1.87 8.07
N ILE A 51 1.82 3.16 8.04
CA ILE A 51 1.33 3.83 6.83
C ILE A 51 2.54 4.46 6.15
N ILE A 52 2.92 3.91 4.99
CA ILE A 52 4.04 4.43 4.20
C ILE A 52 3.48 5.30 3.08
N CYS A 53 3.99 6.53 2.97
CA CYS A 53 3.66 7.44 1.90
C CYS A 53 4.82 7.49 0.89
N GLY A 54 4.57 7.16 -0.36
CA GLY A 54 5.57 7.17 -1.42
C GLY A 54 5.02 6.66 -2.75
N ASP A 55 5.90 6.50 -3.74
CA ASP A 55 5.55 5.87 -5.01
C ASP A 55 5.36 4.37 -4.80
N CYS A 56 4.13 3.89 -5.01
CA CYS A 56 3.81 2.48 -4.80
C CYS A 56 4.53 1.55 -5.77
N LEU A 57 4.90 2.03 -6.98
CA LEU A 57 5.67 1.23 -7.94
C LEU A 57 7.08 0.92 -7.42
N GLU A 58 7.65 1.77 -6.58
CA GLU A 58 8.95 1.54 -5.97
C GLU A 58 8.84 0.80 -4.64
N LEU A 59 7.87 1.18 -3.80
CA LEU A 59 7.69 0.56 -2.47
C LEU A 59 7.38 -0.94 -2.55
N ILE A 60 6.56 -1.35 -3.51
CA ILE A 60 6.14 -2.75 -3.64
C ILE A 60 7.30 -3.69 -4.04
N LYS A 61 8.35 -3.15 -4.67
CA LYS A 61 9.55 -3.91 -5.05
C LYS A 61 10.39 -4.33 -3.83
N SER A 62 10.28 -3.60 -2.73
CA SER A 62 10.93 -3.94 -1.46
C SER A 62 10.24 -5.08 -0.70
N ILE A 63 9.05 -5.48 -1.12
CA ILE A 63 8.30 -6.61 -0.55
C ILE A 63 8.68 -7.88 -1.33
N PRO A 64 9.14 -8.95 -0.66
CA PRO A 64 9.46 -10.22 -1.32
C PRO A 64 8.23 -10.91 -1.90
N ASP A 65 8.48 -11.88 -2.78
CA ASP A 65 7.45 -12.70 -3.41
C ASP A 65 6.69 -13.52 -2.36
N LYS A 66 5.38 -13.70 -2.61
CA LYS A 66 4.51 -14.58 -1.80
C LYS A 66 4.53 -14.27 -0.30
N LYS A 67 4.47 -12.99 0.08
CA LYS A 67 4.46 -12.54 1.48
C LYS A 67 3.16 -11.94 1.95
N ILE A 68 2.31 -11.48 1.04
CA ILE A 68 1.11 -10.72 1.35
C ILE A 68 -0.13 -11.61 1.24
N ASP A 69 -1.00 -11.55 2.25
CA ASP A 69 -2.26 -12.29 2.29
C ASP A 69 -3.41 -11.53 1.61
N CYS A 70 -3.36 -10.20 1.62
CA CYS A 70 -4.36 -9.36 0.97
C CYS A 70 -3.77 -8.06 0.44
N VAL A 71 -4.09 -7.75 -0.81
CA VAL A 71 -3.89 -6.42 -1.40
C VAL A 71 -5.25 -5.76 -1.56
N ILE A 72 -5.42 -4.61 -0.90
CA ILE A 72 -6.63 -3.79 -1.03
C ILE A 72 -6.22 -2.49 -1.71
N THR A 73 -6.86 -2.17 -2.84
CA THR A 73 -6.50 -0.99 -3.63
C THR A 73 -7.70 -0.29 -4.26
N ASP A 74 -7.57 1.02 -4.36
CA ASP A 74 -8.45 1.96 -5.07
C ASP A 74 -7.56 2.76 -6.04
N PRO A 75 -7.15 2.17 -7.18
CA PRO A 75 -6.26 2.83 -8.14
C PRO A 75 -7.00 3.89 -8.95
N PRO A 76 -6.29 4.79 -9.64
CA PRO A 76 -6.87 5.57 -10.73
C PRO A 76 -7.54 4.62 -11.75
N TYR A 77 -8.77 4.93 -12.15
CA TYR A 77 -9.61 4.06 -12.99
C TYR A 77 -9.59 4.46 -14.47
N GLY A 78 -8.76 5.43 -14.86
CA GLY A 78 -8.72 5.93 -16.22
C GLY A 78 -9.98 6.72 -16.59
N LEU A 79 -10.65 7.33 -15.61
CA LEU A 79 -11.88 8.10 -15.85
C LEU A 79 -11.61 9.51 -16.39
N ASN A 80 -10.34 9.86 -16.57
CA ASN A 80 -9.85 11.17 -17.01
C ASN A 80 -10.48 12.31 -16.22
N LYS A 81 -10.67 12.10 -14.91
CA LYS A 81 -11.28 13.10 -14.03
C LYS A 81 -10.25 14.16 -13.67
N ASN A 82 -10.63 15.43 -13.86
CA ASN A 82 -9.81 16.56 -13.46
C ASN A 82 -9.46 16.48 -11.97
N GLY A 83 -8.16 16.59 -11.66
CA GLY A 83 -7.65 16.54 -10.29
C GLY A 83 -7.19 15.16 -9.79
N ILE A 84 -7.39 14.08 -10.56
CA ILE A 84 -6.84 12.77 -10.22
C ILE A 84 -5.54 12.53 -11.00
N LYS A 85 -4.42 12.45 -10.28
CA LYS A 85 -3.11 12.14 -10.89
C LYS A 85 -3.12 10.72 -11.46
N ASN A 86 -2.51 10.56 -12.64
CA ASN A 86 -2.37 9.28 -13.36
C ASN A 86 -3.71 8.58 -13.68
N ASP A 87 -4.80 9.35 -13.86
CA ASP A 87 -6.14 8.84 -14.18
C ASP A 87 -6.52 9.01 -15.67
N LYS A 88 -5.54 9.17 -16.55
CA LYS A 88 -5.78 9.34 -17.99
C LYS A 88 -6.32 8.07 -18.63
N ASP A 89 -5.84 6.92 -18.16
CA ASP A 89 -6.15 5.58 -18.65
C ASP A 89 -5.84 4.55 -17.53
N LEU A 90 -5.93 3.26 -17.87
CA LEU A 90 -5.61 2.15 -16.96
C LEU A 90 -4.13 1.81 -16.91
N SER A 91 -3.24 2.53 -17.60
CA SER A 91 -1.82 2.18 -17.73
C SER A 91 -1.13 2.09 -16.37
N PHE A 92 -1.46 3.01 -15.46
CA PHE A 92 -0.92 2.98 -14.10
C PHE A 92 -1.31 1.70 -13.35
N PHE A 93 -2.57 1.29 -13.46
CA PHE A 93 -3.06 0.06 -12.84
C PHE A 93 -2.36 -1.17 -13.44
N TYR A 94 -2.23 -1.23 -14.76
CA TYR A 94 -1.53 -2.34 -15.42
C TYR A 94 -0.03 -2.41 -15.06
N ASN A 95 0.61 -1.27 -14.80
CA ASN A 95 2.02 -1.25 -14.42
C ASN A 95 2.26 -1.79 -13.00
N VAL A 96 1.33 -1.60 -12.07
CA VAL A 96 1.48 -2.08 -10.68
C VAL A 96 0.93 -3.49 -10.47
N LEU A 97 0.02 -3.95 -11.32
CA LEU A 97 -0.64 -5.25 -11.18
C LEU A 97 0.32 -6.46 -11.12
N PRO A 98 1.41 -6.55 -11.92
CA PRO A 98 2.37 -7.65 -11.83
C PRO A 98 3.05 -7.74 -10.45
N ASP A 99 3.44 -6.61 -9.88
CA ASP A 99 4.05 -6.58 -8.56
C ASP A 99 3.04 -6.91 -7.46
N CYS A 100 1.79 -6.44 -7.57
CA CYS A 100 0.70 -6.87 -6.68
C CYS A 100 0.54 -8.39 -6.71
N TYR A 101 0.54 -9.00 -7.89
CA TYR A 101 0.42 -10.46 -8.02
C TYR A 101 1.66 -11.20 -7.46
N ARG A 102 2.86 -10.67 -7.70
CA ARG A 102 4.12 -11.24 -7.22
C ARG A 102 4.17 -11.33 -5.70
N VAL A 103 3.76 -10.28 -5.00
CA VAL A 103 3.82 -10.24 -3.53
C VAL A 103 2.73 -11.09 -2.87
N LEU A 104 1.63 -11.38 -3.57
CA LEU A 104 0.50 -12.16 -3.07
C LEU A 104 0.82 -13.65 -2.93
N LYS A 105 0.54 -14.25 -1.76
CA LYS A 105 0.59 -15.70 -1.53
C LYS A 105 -0.39 -16.45 -2.45
N ASP A 106 -0.27 -17.76 -2.56
CA ASP A 106 -1.15 -18.56 -3.43
C ASP A 106 -2.61 -18.55 -2.95
N ASP A 107 -2.84 -18.63 -1.63
CA ASP A 107 -4.16 -18.56 -0.99
C ASP A 107 -4.48 -17.15 -0.47
N SER A 108 -4.42 -16.16 -1.36
CA SER A 108 -4.54 -14.74 -1.00
C SER A 108 -5.68 -14.01 -1.72
N TYR A 109 -5.93 -12.76 -1.31
CA TYR A 109 -6.99 -11.94 -1.89
C TYR A 109 -6.43 -10.67 -2.55
N PHE A 110 -6.98 -10.34 -3.72
CA PHE A 110 -6.80 -9.04 -4.35
C PHE A 110 -8.15 -8.34 -4.43
N LYS A 111 -8.33 -7.28 -3.64
CA LYS A 111 -9.55 -6.47 -3.64
C LYS A 111 -9.32 -5.16 -4.37
N LEU A 112 -9.99 -5.03 -5.50
CA LEU A 112 -10.09 -3.80 -6.28
C LEU A 112 -11.43 -3.12 -5.95
N PHE A 113 -11.38 -1.87 -5.51
CA PHE A 113 -12.57 -1.02 -5.52
C PHE A 113 -12.87 -0.57 -6.95
N GLY A 114 -14.06 -0.03 -7.19
CA GLY A 114 -14.45 0.44 -8.52
C GLY A 114 -15.58 1.44 -8.38
N ILE A 115 -15.69 2.32 -9.37
CA ILE A 115 -16.79 3.28 -9.45
C ILE A 115 -17.86 2.68 -10.36
N SER A 116 -19.11 2.64 -9.90
CA SER A 116 -20.27 2.30 -10.71
C SER A 116 -21.07 3.57 -11.00
N SER A 117 -21.44 3.76 -12.27
CA SER A 117 -22.44 4.75 -12.66
C SER A 117 -23.81 4.10 -12.51
N GLY A 118 -24.60 4.58 -11.55
CA GLY A 118 -26.02 4.25 -11.44
C GLY A 118 -26.87 5.06 -12.43
#